data_AF-A0A239SX41-F1
#
_entry.id   AF-A0A239SX41-F1
#
_cell.length_a   1.000
_cell.length_b   1.000
_cell.length_c   1.000
_cell.angle_alpha   90.00
_cell.angle_beta   90.00
_cell.angle_gamma   90.00
#
_symmetry.space_group_name_H-M   'P 1'
#
loop_
_entity.id
_entity.type
_entity.pdbx_description
1 polymer ?
#
loop_
_entity_poly.entity_id
_entity_poly.type
_entity_poly.pdbx_seq_one_letter_code
_entity_poly.pdbx_strand_id
1 'polypeptide(L)'
;MRIPVIFEHEGEDGFRQRETQTIDELTQRSGIVLATGGGAVLRAENREYIKSRGTVVYLRANPHDLWLRTRRDKNRPLLQTADPRARLEQLYQERDGLYRECATFIIETGRPSVNALVNMVLMQLEMAGIVPSNAALSPDATDALDAADAAGATDTSESAHGDAEAQQLPPDDAGATHAVDSGDAITTAPVTPGRDTFAR
;
A
#
# COMPACT_ATOMS: atom_id res chain seq x y z
N MET A 1 -13.19 -11.85 6.26
CA MET A 1 -12.36 -11.50 7.44
C MET A 1 -11.55 -10.27 7.10
N ARG A 2 -11.41 -9.28 8.00
CA ARG A 2 -10.70 -8.03 7.69
C ARG A 2 -9.19 -8.21 7.93
N ILE A 3 -8.34 -7.62 7.09
CA ILE A 3 -6.86 -7.71 7.23
C ILE A 3 -6.38 -7.34 8.64
N PRO A 4 -6.86 -6.24 9.29
CA PRO A 4 -6.45 -5.92 10.67
C PRO A 4 -6.70 -7.05 11.67
N VAL A 5 -7.82 -7.77 11.54
CA VAL A 5 -8.17 -8.89 12.44
C VAL A 5 -7.16 -10.03 12.31
N ILE A 6 -6.68 -10.32 11.09
CA ILE A 6 -5.66 -11.35 10.88
C ILE A 6 -4.33 -10.92 11.54
N PHE A 7 -3.93 -9.66 11.36
CA PHE A 7 -2.72 -9.13 12.00
C PHE A 7 -2.81 -9.15 13.54
N GLU A 8 -3.98 -8.85 14.11
CA GLU A 8 -4.21 -8.87 15.55
C GLU A 8 -4.11 -10.29 16.15
N HIS A 9 -4.64 -11.31 15.47
CA HIS A 9 -4.68 -12.68 16.01
C HIS A 9 -3.50 -13.56 15.63
N GLU A 10 -2.94 -13.37 14.43
CA GLU A 10 -1.94 -14.28 13.85
C GLU A 10 -0.59 -13.59 13.57
N GLY A 11 -0.52 -12.27 13.79
CA GLY A 11 0.65 -11.47 13.46
C GLY A 11 0.88 -11.35 11.95
N GLU A 12 1.99 -10.72 11.58
CA GLU A 12 2.36 -10.57 10.17
C GLU A 12 2.69 -11.93 9.52
N ASP A 13 3.38 -12.82 10.22
CA ASP A 13 3.78 -14.12 9.64
C ASP A 13 2.58 -15.00 9.28
N GLY A 14 1.53 -15.03 10.10
CA GLY A 14 0.30 -15.75 9.81
C GLY A 14 -0.44 -15.15 8.61
N PHE A 15 -0.54 -13.81 8.56
CA PHE A 15 -1.06 -13.12 7.38
C PHE A 15 -0.27 -13.48 6.11
N ARG A 16 1.06 -13.48 6.19
CA ARG A 16 1.92 -13.81 5.04
C ARG A 16 1.79 -15.26 4.60
N GLN A 17 1.52 -16.18 5.52
CA GLN A 17 1.24 -17.58 5.18
C GLN A 17 -0.05 -17.72 4.37
N ARG A 18 -1.11 -17.02 4.78
CA ARG A 18 -2.37 -16.96 4.03
C ARG A 18 -2.21 -16.26 2.68
N GLU A 19 -1.41 -15.20 2.64
CA GLU A 19 -1.08 -14.49 1.40
C GLU A 19 -0.36 -15.41 0.41
N THR A 20 0.62 -16.19 0.86
CA THR A 20 1.31 -17.18 0.02
C THR A 20 0.37 -18.23 -0.55
N GLN A 21 -0.50 -18.82 0.29
CA GLN A 21 -1.47 -19.80 -0.19
C GLN A 21 -2.41 -19.21 -1.24
N THR A 22 -2.92 -17.99 -0.99
CA THR A 22 -3.80 -17.30 -1.94
C THR A 22 -3.10 -17.00 -3.26
N ILE A 23 -1.84 -16.56 -3.21
CA ILE A 23 -1.04 -16.30 -4.42
C ILE A 23 -0.80 -17.60 -5.20
N ASP A 24 -0.45 -18.69 -4.51
CA ASP A 24 -0.24 -19.99 -5.16
C ASP A 24 -1.50 -20.44 -5.91
N GLU A 25 -2.66 -20.39 -5.25
CA GLU A 25 -3.95 -20.77 -5.84
C GLU A 25 -4.35 -19.88 -7.02
N LEU A 26 -4.23 -18.55 -6.88
CA LEU A 26 -4.67 -17.61 -7.91
C LEU A 26 -3.74 -17.59 -9.12
N THR A 27 -2.43 -17.74 -8.94
CA THR A 27 -1.45 -17.74 -10.04
C THR A 27 -1.55 -18.96 -10.95
N GLN A 28 -2.25 -20.01 -10.53
CA GLN A 28 -2.53 -21.19 -11.38
C GLN A 28 -3.73 -20.98 -12.32
N ARG A 29 -4.49 -19.89 -12.15
CA ARG A 29 -5.65 -19.58 -12.99
C ARG A 29 -5.21 -18.85 -14.25
N SER A 30 -5.83 -19.18 -15.37
CA SER A 30 -5.63 -18.50 -16.65
C SER A 30 -6.66 -17.40 -16.89
N GLY A 31 -6.29 -16.38 -17.68
CA GLY A 31 -7.22 -15.33 -18.15
C GLY A 31 -7.67 -14.34 -17.07
N ILE A 32 -6.86 -14.16 -16.01
CA ILE A 32 -7.15 -13.21 -14.94
C ILE A 32 -6.12 -12.08 -14.89
N VAL A 33 -6.53 -10.95 -14.32
CA VAL A 33 -5.61 -9.89 -13.86
C VAL A 33 -5.57 -9.95 -12.33
N LEU A 34 -4.37 -10.16 -11.78
CA LEU A 34 -4.17 -10.28 -10.34
C LEU A 34 -3.49 -9.04 -9.77
N ALA A 35 -4.22 -8.24 -9.01
CA ALA A 35 -3.64 -7.17 -8.21
C ALA A 35 -3.10 -7.75 -6.89
N THR A 36 -1.78 -7.75 -6.72
CA THR A 36 -1.13 -8.30 -5.52
C THR A 36 -1.06 -7.28 -4.39
N GLY A 37 -1.03 -7.75 -3.14
CA GLY A 37 -0.72 -6.90 -1.98
C GLY A 37 0.70 -6.34 -2.05
N GLY A 38 0.92 -5.14 -1.50
CA GLY A 38 2.22 -4.47 -1.56
C GLY A 38 3.35 -5.13 -0.74
N GLY A 39 3.06 -6.21 -0.01
CA GLY A 39 4.07 -7.04 0.67
C GLY A 39 4.21 -8.44 0.06
N ALA A 40 3.47 -8.75 -1.00
CA ALA A 40 3.49 -10.07 -1.65
C ALA A 40 4.90 -10.49 -2.06
N VAL A 41 5.73 -9.52 -2.51
CA VAL A 41 7.11 -9.78 -2.95
C VAL A 41 8.09 -10.09 -1.82
N LEU A 42 7.72 -9.96 -0.55
CA LEU A 42 8.65 -10.19 0.57
C LEU A 42 9.06 -11.66 0.69
N ARG A 43 8.13 -12.60 0.46
CA ARG A 43 8.41 -14.03 0.46
C ARG A 43 8.94 -14.49 -0.89
N ALA A 44 10.00 -15.30 -0.86
CA ALA A 44 10.66 -15.79 -2.07
C ALA A 44 9.75 -16.69 -2.89
N GLU A 45 8.94 -17.50 -2.21
CA GLU A 45 7.95 -18.41 -2.79
C GLU A 45 6.91 -17.64 -3.62
N ASN A 46 6.42 -16.51 -3.09
CA ASN A 46 5.49 -15.66 -3.82
C ASN A 46 6.13 -15.08 -5.08
N ARG A 47 7.40 -14.64 -5.00
CA ARG A 47 8.14 -14.14 -6.15
C ARG A 47 8.26 -15.23 -7.22
N GLU A 48 8.58 -16.46 -6.83
CA GLU A 48 8.68 -17.59 -7.76
C GLU A 48 7.34 -17.90 -8.44
N TYR A 49 6.24 -17.97 -7.69
CA TYR A 49 4.91 -18.23 -8.26
C TYR A 49 4.47 -17.14 -9.24
N ILE A 50 4.69 -15.88 -8.87
CA ILE A 50 4.29 -14.73 -9.70
C ILE A 50 5.14 -14.67 -10.98
N LYS A 51 6.45 -14.93 -10.89
CA LYS A 51 7.37 -14.89 -12.04
C LYS A 51 7.19 -16.06 -13.00
N SER A 52 7.00 -17.28 -12.47
CA SER A 52 6.97 -18.49 -13.29
C SER A 52 5.61 -18.77 -13.95
N ARG A 53 4.53 -18.16 -13.45
CA ARG A 53 3.15 -18.48 -13.88
C ARG A 53 2.40 -17.31 -14.49
N GLY A 54 3.02 -16.14 -14.61
CA GLY A 54 2.35 -14.95 -15.12
C GLY A 54 3.30 -13.93 -15.73
N THR A 55 2.72 -12.91 -16.33
CA THR A 55 3.45 -11.69 -16.73
C THR A 55 3.32 -10.65 -15.63
N VAL A 56 4.45 -10.12 -15.19
CA VAL A 56 4.49 -9.22 -14.04
C VAL A 56 4.66 -7.78 -14.50
N VAL A 57 3.68 -6.93 -14.19
CA VAL A 57 3.75 -5.49 -14.45
C VAL A 57 3.97 -4.76 -13.14
N TYR A 58 5.12 -4.11 -13.00
CA TYR A 58 5.41 -3.25 -11.86
C TYR A 58 5.02 -1.80 -12.17
N LEU A 59 3.96 -1.35 -11.51
CA LEU A 59 3.51 0.04 -11.53
C LEU A 59 4.35 0.87 -10.55
N ARG A 60 5.43 1.45 -11.05
CA ARG A 60 6.38 2.22 -10.25
C ARG A 60 5.85 3.64 -10.01
N ALA A 61 5.90 4.06 -8.75
CA ALA A 61 5.60 5.42 -8.34
C ALA A 61 6.74 5.89 -7.45
N ASN A 62 7.06 7.18 -7.47
CA ASN A 62 8.03 7.72 -6.53
C ASN A 62 7.41 7.73 -5.11
N PRO A 63 8.24 7.69 -4.04
CA PRO A 63 7.75 7.67 -2.66
C PRO A 63 6.83 8.84 -2.29
N HIS A 64 7.08 10.01 -2.86
CA HIS A 64 6.27 11.20 -2.60
C HIS A 64 4.82 11.04 -3.11
N ASP A 65 4.65 10.52 -4.32
CA ASP A 65 3.33 10.26 -4.90
C ASP A 65 2.59 9.16 -4.15
N LEU A 66 3.32 8.12 -3.71
CA LEU A 66 2.75 7.07 -2.85
C LEU A 66 2.26 7.65 -1.52
N TRP A 67 3.02 8.55 -0.90
CA TRP A 67 2.60 9.23 0.33
C TRP A 67 1.33 10.07 0.11
N LEU A 68 1.27 10.87 -0.97
CA LEU A 68 0.09 11.67 -1.30
C LEU A 68 -1.17 10.81 -1.43
N ARG A 69 -1.06 9.64 -2.06
CA ARG A 69 -2.16 8.69 -2.27
C ARG A 69 -2.58 7.97 -0.99
N THR A 70 -1.65 7.71 -0.07
CA THR A 70 -1.88 6.81 1.07
C THR A 70 -2.09 7.50 2.41
N ARG A 71 -1.70 8.78 2.55
CA ARG A 71 -1.72 9.53 3.83
C ARG A 71 -3.08 9.63 4.54
N ARG A 72 -4.21 9.39 3.86
CA ARG A 72 -5.56 9.42 4.46
C ARG A 72 -6.19 8.02 4.60
N ASP A 73 -5.49 6.97 4.19
CA ASP A 73 -6.00 5.61 4.17
C ASP A 73 -5.73 4.88 5.49
N LYS A 74 -6.78 4.66 6.28
CA LYS A 74 -6.71 3.97 7.58
C LYS A 74 -6.60 2.45 7.45
N ASN A 75 -6.81 1.88 6.26
CA ASN A 75 -6.74 0.43 6.03
C ASN A 75 -5.31 -0.05 5.72
N ARG A 76 -4.29 0.74 6.05
CA ARG A 76 -2.87 0.42 5.84
C ARG A 76 -2.16 0.27 7.19
N PRO A 77 -2.22 -0.90 7.83
CA PRO A 77 -1.64 -1.12 9.16
C PRO A 77 -0.17 -0.70 9.26
N LEU A 78 0.64 -0.98 8.22
CA LEU A 78 2.06 -0.65 8.20
C LEU A 78 2.36 0.87 8.15
N LEU A 79 1.38 1.71 7.81
CA LEU A 79 1.53 3.16 7.77
C LEU A 79 0.89 3.86 8.98
N GLN A 80 0.28 3.12 9.91
CA GLN A 80 -0.26 3.66 11.16
C GLN A 80 0.87 3.82 12.20
N THR A 81 1.84 4.69 11.88
CA THR A 81 3.01 4.97 12.72
C THR A 81 3.13 6.47 13.00
N ALA A 82 4.02 6.86 13.90
CA ALA A 82 4.25 8.28 14.23
C ALA A 82 4.77 9.09 13.04
N ASP A 83 5.55 8.48 12.14
CA ASP A 83 6.02 9.08 10.88
C ASP A 83 5.73 8.16 9.68
N PRO A 84 4.51 8.26 9.11
CA PRO A 84 4.13 7.45 7.96
C PRO A 84 4.97 7.70 6.71
N ARG A 85 5.55 8.91 6.57
CA ARG A 85 6.37 9.26 5.41
C ARG A 85 7.71 8.54 5.46
N ALA A 86 8.42 8.65 6.59
CA ALA A 86 9.67 7.94 6.79
C ALA A 86 9.47 6.42 6.66
N ARG A 87 8.38 5.89 7.24
CA ARG A 87 8.06 4.47 7.10
C ARG A 87 7.82 4.06 5.65
N LEU A 88 7.13 4.88 4.86
CA LEU A 88 6.91 4.62 3.44
C LEU A 88 8.22 4.62 2.64
N GLU A 89 9.11 5.58 2.91
CA GLU A 89 10.42 5.66 2.26
C GLU A 89 11.28 4.42 2.57
N GLN A 90 11.27 3.95 3.82
CA GLN A 90 11.93 2.70 4.20
C GLN A 90 11.34 1.50 3.46
N LEU A 91 10.01 1.37 3.44
CA LEU A 91 9.33 0.28 2.72
C LEU A 91 9.64 0.30 1.22
N TYR A 92 9.80 1.48 0.63
CA TYR A 92 10.20 1.62 -0.76
C TYR A 92 11.62 1.09 -0.99
N GLN A 93 12.58 1.47 -0.14
CA GLN A 93 13.96 1.01 -0.23
C GLN A 93 14.08 -0.51 -0.07
N GLU A 94 13.32 -1.09 0.87
CA GLU A 94 13.29 -2.53 1.11
C GLU A 94 12.71 -3.32 -0.08
N ARG A 95 11.75 -2.74 -0.82
CA ARG A 95 10.91 -3.48 -1.77
C ARG A 95 11.18 -3.16 -3.24
N ASP A 96 11.72 -1.99 -3.60
CA ASP A 96 11.96 -1.59 -5.01
C ASP A 96 12.83 -2.63 -5.75
N GLY A 97 13.89 -3.12 -5.12
CA GLY A 97 14.73 -4.18 -5.68
C GLY A 97 13.96 -5.47 -5.98
N LEU A 98 13.11 -5.90 -5.04
CA LEU A 98 12.30 -7.11 -5.19
C LEU A 98 11.22 -6.95 -6.27
N TYR A 99 10.61 -5.77 -6.37
CA TYR A 99 9.65 -5.49 -7.45
C TYR A 99 10.32 -5.55 -8.83
N ARG A 100 11.50 -4.95 -8.97
CA ARG A 100 12.27 -4.99 -10.22
C ARG A 100 12.71 -6.39 -10.59
N GLU A 101 13.12 -7.19 -9.62
CA GLU A 101 13.54 -8.57 -9.84
C GLU A 101 12.41 -9.46 -10.39
N CYS A 102 11.17 -9.16 -10.00
CA CYS A 102 9.99 -9.89 -10.47
C CYS A 102 9.42 -9.35 -11.78
N ALA A 103 9.61 -8.07 -12.08
CA ALA A 103 8.92 -7.37 -13.15
C ALA A 103 9.36 -7.85 -14.55
N THR A 104 8.39 -8.22 -15.38
CA THR A 104 8.58 -8.32 -16.83
C THR A 104 8.56 -6.92 -17.45
N PHE A 105 7.63 -6.07 -17.00
CA PHE A 105 7.52 -4.68 -17.42
C PHE A 105 7.50 -3.74 -16.22
N ILE A 106 8.17 -2.59 -16.34
CA ILE A 106 8.15 -1.53 -15.34
C ILE A 106 7.53 -0.29 -15.98
N ILE A 107 6.47 0.23 -15.39
CA ILE A 107 5.73 1.40 -15.91
C ILE A 107 5.64 2.46 -14.83
N GLU A 108 6.10 3.67 -15.15
CA GLU A 108 6.08 4.81 -14.23
C GLU A 108 4.68 5.47 -14.21
N THR A 109 4.12 5.67 -13.01
CA THR A 109 2.70 6.07 -12.81
C THR A 109 2.47 7.54 -12.45
N GLY A 110 3.52 8.38 -12.47
CA GLY A 110 3.48 9.72 -11.85
C GLY A 110 2.73 10.82 -12.60
N ARG A 111 2.56 10.71 -13.93
CA ARG A 111 1.95 11.76 -14.78
C ARG A 111 0.67 11.36 -15.56
N PRO A 112 0.49 10.11 -16.02
CA PRO A 112 -0.65 9.77 -16.85
C PRO A 112 -1.93 9.58 -16.02
N SER A 113 -3.09 9.80 -16.65
CA SER A 113 -4.39 9.37 -16.13
C SER A 113 -4.44 7.83 -16.03
N VAL A 114 -5.44 7.29 -15.32
CA VAL A 114 -5.64 5.85 -15.23
C VAL A 114 -5.79 5.23 -16.62
N ASN A 115 -6.58 5.84 -17.51
CA ASN A 115 -6.76 5.37 -18.88
C ASN A 115 -5.46 5.36 -19.68
N ALA A 116 -4.65 6.42 -19.57
CA ALA A 116 -3.34 6.46 -20.20
C ALA A 116 -2.40 5.37 -19.64
N LEU A 117 -2.45 5.09 -18.33
CA LEU A 117 -1.68 4.02 -17.71
C LEU A 117 -2.10 2.63 -18.21
N VAL A 118 -3.42 2.38 -18.29
CA VAL A 118 -3.97 1.14 -18.85
C VAL A 118 -3.53 0.94 -20.30
N ASN A 119 -3.63 1.98 -21.13
CA ASN A 119 -3.19 1.92 -22.52
C ASN A 119 -1.69 1.60 -22.65
N MET A 120 -0.83 2.20 -21.79
CA MET A 120 0.59 1.85 -21.77
C MET A 120 0.83 0.39 -21.40
N VAL A 121 0.09 -0.15 -20.42
CA VAL A 121 0.16 -1.57 -20.06
C VAL A 121 -0.24 -2.45 -21.25
N LEU A 122 -1.39 -2.16 -21.87
CA LEU A 122 -1.89 -2.91 -23.02
C LEU A 122 -0.87 -2.91 -24.18
N MET A 123 -0.31 -1.74 -24.52
CA MET A 123 0.72 -1.64 -25.56
C MET A 123 1.93 -2.53 -25.26
N GLN A 124 2.43 -2.56 -24.02
CA GLN A 124 3.55 -3.43 -23.65
C GLN A 124 3.20 -4.92 -23.81
N LEU A 125 1.99 -5.31 -23.37
CA LEU A 125 1.52 -6.69 -23.48
C LEU A 125 1.29 -7.11 -24.94
N GLU A 126 0.78 -6.23 -25.79
CA GLU A 126 0.59 -6.46 -27.23
C GLU A 126 1.93 -6.63 -27.94
N MET A 127 2.87 -5.73 -27.69
CA MET A 127 4.22 -5.78 -28.29
C MET A 127 4.98 -7.06 -27.90
N ALA A 128 4.71 -7.59 -26.71
CA ALA A 128 5.28 -8.84 -26.25
C ALA A 128 4.52 -10.10 -26.73
N GLY A 129 3.43 -9.94 -27.48
CA GLY A 129 2.60 -11.04 -27.97
C GLY A 129 1.82 -11.77 -26.87
N ILE A 130 1.62 -11.13 -25.71
CA ILE A 130 0.92 -11.72 -24.56
C ILE A 130 -0.59 -11.56 -24.72
N VAL A 131 -1.03 -10.42 -25.22
CA VAL A 131 -2.43 -10.16 -25.59
C VAL A 131 -2.51 -9.88 -27.09
N PRO A 132 -3.60 -10.30 -27.77
CA PRO A 132 -3.78 -9.96 -29.18
C PRO A 132 -3.91 -8.44 -29.32
N SER A 133 -3.31 -7.87 -30.37
CA SER A 133 -3.50 -6.47 -30.69
C SER A 133 -4.98 -6.13 -30.83
N ASN A 134 -5.39 -5.00 -30.26
CA ASN A 134 -6.77 -4.50 -30.14
C ASN A 134 -7.61 -4.39 -31.44
N ALA A 135 -7.13 -4.91 -32.58
CA ALA A 135 -7.96 -5.13 -33.77
C ALA A 135 -9.07 -6.18 -33.56
N ALA A 136 -9.04 -6.95 -32.46
CA ALA A 136 -9.94 -8.07 -32.22
C ALA A 136 -10.91 -7.91 -31.02
N LEU A 137 -10.86 -6.82 -30.24
CA LEU A 137 -11.78 -6.59 -29.12
C LEU A 137 -12.84 -5.56 -29.54
N SER A 138 -14.11 -5.98 -29.53
CA SER A 138 -15.27 -5.16 -29.88
C SER A 138 -15.45 -3.94 -28.96
N PRO A 139 -16.06 -2.83 -29.45
CA PRO A 139 -16.06 -1.51 -28.79
C PRO A 139 -16.78 -1.40 -27.42
N ASP A 140 -17.46 -2.44 -26.93
CA ASP A 140 -18.29 -2.38 -25.71
C ASP A 140 -17.51 -2.20 -24.39
N ALA A 141 -16.19 -2.44 -24.35
CA ALA A 141 -15.42 -2.38 -23.11
C ALA A 141 -14.86 -0.98 -22.77
N THR A 142 -14.73 -0.11 -23.76
CA THR A 142 -14.07 1.20 -23.62
C THR A 142 -14.97 2.28 -23.00
N ASP A 143 -16.29 2.22 -23.21
CA ASP A 143 -17.22 3.26 -22.77
C ASP A 143 -17.52 3.24 -21.26
N ALA A 144 -17.22 2.15 -20.55
CA ALA A 144 -17.53 2.01 -19.13
C ALA A 144 -16.53 2.76 -18.21
N LEU A 145 -15.32 3.07 -18.68
CA LEU A 145 -14.26 3.69 -17.88
C LEU A 145 -14.23 5.22 -18.01
N ASP A 146 -14.59 5.79 -19.17
CA ASP A 146 -14.66 7.24 -19.37
C ASP A 146 -15.80 7.90 -18.57
N ALA A 147 -16.89 7.18 -18.31
CA ALA A 147 -18.02 7.68 -17.51
C ALA A 147 -17.68 7.91 -16.03
N ALA A 148 -16.67 7.21 -15.48
CA ALA A 148 -16.32 7.30 -14.07
C ALA A 148 -15.41 8.50 -13.74
N ASP A 149 -14.58 8.97 -14.68
CA ASP A 149 -13.69 10.13 -14.48
C ASP A 149 -14.45 11.48 -14.58
N ALA A 150 -15.61 11.50 -15.25
CA ALA A 150 -16.44 12.71 -15.40
C ALA A 150 -17.29 13.05 -14.15
N ALA A 151 -17.49 12.10 -13.23
CA ALA A 151 -18.37 12.29 -12.07
C ALA A 151 -17.68 12.87 -10.81
N GLY A 152 -16.38 13.21 -10.89
CA GLY A 152 -15.57 13.63 -9.75
C GLY A 152 -15.50 15.14 -9.48
N ALA A 153 -16.28 15.98 -10.16
CA ALA A 153 -16.21 17.43 -10.02
C ALA A 153 -17.60 18.08 -9.91
N THR A 154 -18.21 18.06 -8.72
CA THR A 154 -19.17 19.08 -8.30
C THR A 154 -18.90 19.54 -6.88
N ASP A 155 -18.29 20.72 -6.81
CA ASP A 155 -18.26 21.62 -5.67
C ASP A 155 -19.70 22.13 -5.42
N THR A 156 -20.20 21.98 -4.19
CA THR A 156 -21.41 22.69 -3.74
C THR A 156 -21.20 23.13 -2.29
N SER A 157 -20.65 24.33 -2.16
CA SER A 157 -20.88 25.20 -1.02
C SER A 157 -22.31 25.76 -1.09
N GLU A 158 -23.17 25.46 -0.12
CA GLU A 158 -24.31 26.33 0.18
C GLU A 158 -24.68 26.26 1.66
N SER A 159 -24.60 27.42 2.30
CA SER A 159 -25.03 27.74 3.66
C SER A 159 -26.52 28.06 3.70
N ALA A 160 -27.25 27.64 4.74
CA ALA A 160 -28.11 28.50 5.57
C ALA A 160 -28.98 27.72 6.57
N HIS A 161 -28.86 28.13 7.85
CA HIS A 161 -29.92 28.47 8.82
C HIS A 161 -31.10 27.51 9.10
N GLY A 162 -31.34 27.27 10.41
CA GLY A 162 -32.64 26.84 10.93
C GLY A 162 -32.60 26.24 12.34
N ASP A 163 -32.76 27.12 13.34
CA ASP A 163 -33.08 26.99 14.76
C ASP A 163 -33.62 25.65 15.35
N ALA A 164 -33.19 25.29 16.57
CA ALA A 164 -34.04 25.25 17.78
C ALA A 164 -33.38 24.61 19.04
N GLU A 165 -33.38 25.40 20.13
CA GLU A 165 -33.58 25.10 21.56
C GLU A 165 -32.84 23.98 22.34
N ALA A 166 -31.96 24.47 23.23
CA ALA A 166 -32.02 24.38 24.70
C ALA A 166 -31.84 23.03 25.44
N GLN A 167 -30.71 22.91 26.16
CA GLN A 167 -30.75 22.62 27.60
C GLN A 167 -29.49 23.10 28.33
N GLN A 168 -29.72 23.89 29.38
CA GLN A 168 -28.79 24.51 30.31
C GLN A 168 -28.47 23.54 31.46
N LEU A 169 -27.19 23.42 31.86
CA LEU A 169 -26.80 23.09 33.24
C LEU A 169 -25.53 23.88 33.62
N PRO A 170 -25.35 24.24 34.90
CA PRO A 170 -24.54 25.37 35.34
C PRO A 170 -23.03 25.04 35.53
N PRO A 171 -22.18 26.07 35.67
CA PRO A 171 -20.76 25.90 35.93
C PRO A 171 -20.49 25.72 37.43
N ASP A 172 -19.45 24.97 37.78
CA ASP A 172 -18.81 25.05 39.09
C ASP A 172 -17.29 24.90 38.95
N ASP A 173 -16.64 25.48 39.95
CA ASP A 173 -15.40 26.24 39.92
C ASP A 173 -14.16 25.43 40.37
N ALA A 174 -12.99 25.99 40.04
CA ALA A 174 -11.68 25.92 40.70
C ALA A 174 -11.15 24.59 41.30
N GLY A 175 -9.90 24.26 40.94
CA GLY A 175 -9.06 23.43 41.80
C GLY A 175 -7.77 22.91 41.17
N ALA A 176 -6.69 23.66 41.36
CA ALA A 176 -5.31 23.28 41.03
C ALA A 176 -4.86 21.95 41.66
N THR A 177 -3.86 21.29 41.07
CA THR A 177 -2.51 21.08 41.68
C THR A 177 -1.64 20.06 40.92
N HIS A 178 -0.33 20.37 40.92
CA HIS A 178 0.83 19.50 40.77
C HIS A 178 1.18 18.88 39.39
N ALA A 179 1.94 19.67 38.62
CA ALA A 179 3.03 19.16 37.80
C ALA A 179 4.29 19.06 38.67
N VAL A 180 4.88 17.86 38.75
CA VAL A 180 6.25 17.64 39.22
C VAL A 180 7.12 17.45 37.99
N ASP A 181 8.03 18.41 37.82
CA ASP A 181 9.19 18.35 36.93
C ASP A 181 10.41 18.01 37.78
N SER A 182 11.17 17.00 37.36
CA SER A 182 12.50 16.53 37.82
C SER A 182 12.78 15.27 36.98
N GLY A 183 13.46 15.37 35.84
CA GLY A 183 14.92 15.33 35.80
C GLY A 183 15.42 13.88 35.85
N ASP A 184 15.84 13.31 34.73
CA ASP A 184 17.29 13.14 34.51
C ASP A 184 17.63 12.56 33.14
N ALA A 185 18.73 13.09 32.62
CA ALA A 185 19.34 12.77 31.35
C ALA A 185 20.52 11.79 31.54
N ILE A 186 20.64 10.85 30.60
CA ILE A 186 21.89 10.35 29.98
C ILE A 186 22.99 9.75 30.91
N THR A 187 23.28 8.45 30.74
CA THR A 187 24.67 7.92 30.59
C THR A 187 24.65 6.43 30.21
N THR A 188 24.95 6.10 28.95
CA THR A 188 26.19 5.48 28.42
C THR A 188 26.61 4.14 29.04
N ALA A 189 26.55 3.08 28.22
CA ALA A 189 27.25 1.82 28.41
C ALA A 189 28.35 1.67 27.34
N PRO A 190 29.57 1.21 27.69
CA PRO A 190 30.51 0.70 26.70
C PRO A 190 30.66 -0.84 26.74
N VAL A 191 30.49 -1.40 25.54
CA VAL A 191 31.07 -2.60 24.91
C VAL A 191 32.09 -3.44 25.70
N THR A 192 31.96 -4.76 25.60
CA THR A 192 33.09 -5.72 25.58
C THR A 192 32.79 -6.88 24.63
N PRO A 193 33.65 -7.20 23.63
CA PRO A 193 33.60 -8.45 22.88
C PRO A 193 34.54 -9.50 23.51
N GLY A 194 34.00 -10.68 23.84
CA GLY A 194 34.75 -11.78 24.44
C GLY A 194 34.93 -12.98 23.51
N ARG A 195 36.08 -12.99 22.82
CA ARG A 195 36.95 -14.11 22.41
C ARG A 195 36.40 -15.42 21.82
N ASP A 196 36.95 -15.70 20.63
CA ASP A 196 37.25 -17.01 20.05
C ASP A 196 37.70 -18.06 21.07
N THR A 197 37.18 -19.29 20.91
CA THR A 197 37.91 -20.50 21.26
C THR A 197 37.80 -21.52 20.12
N PHE A 198 38.93 -21.72 19.45
CA PHE A 198 39.26 -22.94 18.72
C PHE A 198 39.48 -24.08 19.73
N ALA A 199 38.88 -25.24 19.52
CA ALA A 199 39.41 -26.51 20.01
C ALA A 199 38.90 -27.68 19.15
N ARG A 200 39.83 -28.17 18.31
CA ARG A 200 40.07 -29.55 17.83
C ARG A 200 38.90 -30.42 17.34
#